data_AF-A0A2A4N9N3-F1
#
_entry.id   AF-A0A2A4N9N3-F1
#
_cell.length_a   1.000
_cell.length_b   1.000
_cell.length_c   1.000
_cell.angle_alpha   90.00
_cell.angle_beta   90.00
_cell.angle_gamma   90.00
#
_symmetry.space_group_name_H-M   'P 1'
#
loop_
_entity.id
_entity.type
_entity.pdbx_description
1 polymer ?
#
loop_
_entity_poly.entity_id
_entity_poly.type
_entity_poly.pdbx_seq_one_letter_code
_entity_poly.pdbx_strand_id
1 'polypeptide(L)'
;MEKRIAKTPSVKTAKKALQGDSEFREFMSLMIERNPGETEYIQAIEEVALSLVPFMRANTKYLNAKILERMCEPERVFIFRVPWMNDKCEYQVNRGFRVQMNSAIGAYKGGLRLHPTVNLSILKFLAFEQIFKNSLTGLPMGAGKGGSNFDPKGKSDNEVMRFCQSYMTELQKYIGHNQDIPAGDIGTGGREIGY
;
A
#
# COMPACT_ATOMS: atom_id res chain seq x y z
N MET A 1 13.08 -46.50 25.35
CA MET A 1 13.89 -45.64 24.46
C MET A 1 12.98 -44.49 24.01
N GLU A 2 12.87 -43.45 24.84
CA GLU A 2 12.02 -42.29 24.56
C GLU A 2 12.57 -41.51 23.37
N LYS A 3 11.79 -41.43 22.28
CA LYS A 3 12.10 -40.53 21.17
C LYS A 3 11.93 -39.09 21.68
N ARG A 4 13.04 -38.38 21.84
CA ARG A 4 13.05 -36.92 22.05
C ARG A 4 12.28 -36.26 20.91
N ILE A 5 11.09 -35.75 21.21
CA ILE A 5 10.37 -34.84 20.32
C ILE A 5 11.19 -33.54 20.27
N ALA A 6 11.79 -33.24 19.13
CA ALA A 6 12.49 -31.97 18.93
C ALA A 6 11.48 -30.84 19.14
N LYS A 7 11.74 -29.95 20.13
CA LYS A 7 10.89 -28.77 20.36
C LYS A 7 10.92 -27.90 19.10
N THR A 8 9.76 -27.71 18.48
CA THR A 8 9.60 -26.75 17.38
C THR A 8 10.08 -25.38 17.86
N PRO A 9 10.98 -24.71 17.13
CA PRO A 9 11.51 -23.43 17.54
C PRO A 9 10.39 -22.39 17.68
N SER A 10 10.54 -21.47 18.64
CA SER A 10 9.59 -20.37 18.81
C SER A 10 9.56 -19.48 17.56
N VAL A 11 8.43 -18.85 17.26
CA VAL A 11 8.28 -17.93 16.11
C VAL A 11 9.36 -16.84 16.11
N LYS A 12 9.74 -16.31 17.28
CA LYS A 12 10.82 -15.32 17.41
C LYS A 12 12.19 -15.88 17.03
N THR A 13 12.47 -17.12 17.42
CA THR A 13 13.73 -17.82 17.08
C THR A 13 13.81 -18.10 15.57
N ALA A 14 12.70 -18.52 14.95
CA ALA A 14 12.62 -18.78 13.52
C ALA A 14 12.81 -17.51 12.68
N LYS A 15 12.17 -16.40 13.07
CA LYS A 15 12.36 -15.10 12.40
C LYS A 15 13.81 -14.62 12.46
N LYS A 16 14.46 -14.73 13.63
CA LYS A 16 15.86 -14.31 13.81
C LYS A 16 16.84 -15.15 12.99
N ALA A 17 16.58 -16.44 12.83
CA ALA A 17 17.37 -17.32 11.96
C ALA A 17 17.23 -16.91 10.48
N LEU A 18 16.01 -16.60 10.03
CA LEU A 18 15.74 -16.17 8.66
C LEU A 18 16.36 -14.81 8.34
N GLN A 19 16.38 -13.87 9.29
CA GLN A 19 17.06 -12.58 9.10
C GLN A 19 18.60 -12.72 8.93
N GLY A 20 19.19 -13.80 9.42
CA GLY A 20 20.61 -14.12 9.22
C GLY A 20 20.92 -14.80 7.88
N ASP A 21 19.90 -15.24 7.17
CA ASP A 21 20.01 -15.93 5.89
C ASP A 21 20.52 -14.99 4.77
N SER A 22 21.36 -15.49 3.86
CA SER A 22 21.94 -14.67 2.79
C SER A 22 20.91 -14.26 1.73
N GLU A 23 20.02 -15.17 1.32
CA GLU A 23 19.01 -14.89 0.29
C GLU A 23 17.97 -13.89 0.80
N PHE A 24 17.54 -14.03 2.05
CA PHE A 24 16.63 -13.07 2.68
C PHE A 24 17.25 -11.67 2.75
N ARG A 25 18.52 -11.60 3.13
CA ARG A 25 19.24 -10.31 3.20
C ARG A 25 19.44 -9.70 1.83
N GLU A 26 19.79 -10.48 0.81
CA GLU A 26 19.89 -10.00 -0.58
C GLU A 26 18.54 -9.46 -1.09
N PHE A 27 17.44 -10.18 -0.84
CA PHE A 27 16.09 -9.71 -1.15
C PHE A 27 15.78 -8.38 -0.45
N MET A 28 16.01 -8.28 0.86
CA MET A 28 15.74 -7.05 1.61
C MET A 28 16.66 -5.91 1.16
N SER A 29 17.93 -6.16 0.86
CA SER A 29 18.86 -5.17 0.32
C SER A 29 18.36 -4.61 -1.02
N LEU A 30 17.86 -5.47 -1.92
CA LEU A 30 17.26 -5.02 -3.17
C LEU A 30 16.03 -4.15 -2.94
N MET A 31 15.16 -4.51 -1.99
CA MET A 31 13.98 -3.72 -1.65
C MET A 31 14.36 -2.36 -1.07
N ILE A 32 15.40 -2.30 -0.22
CA ILE A 32 15.91 -1.05 0.35
C ILE A 32 16.52 -0.16 -0.74
N GLU A 33 17.33 -0.73 -1.63
CA GLU A 33 18.00 0.00 -2.71
C GLU A 33 17.00 0.67 -3.66
N ARG A 34 15.90 -0.02 -3.99
CA ARG A 34 14.86 0.50 -4.88
C ARG A 34 13.94 1.53 -4.23
N ASN A 35 13.81 1.52 -2.91
CA ASN A 35 12.84 2.33 -2.17
C ASN A 35 13.52 3.20 -1.11
N PRO A 36 14.51 4.03 -1.48
CA PRO A 36 15.29 4.80 -0.52
C PRO A 36 14.38 5.78 0.25
N GLY A 37 14.44 5.71 1.58
CA GLY A 37 13.65 6.58 2.47
C GLY A 37 12.20 6.15 2.68
N GLU A 38 11.77 5.00 2.14
CA GLU A 38 10.41 4.48 2.36
C GLU A 38 10.36 3.48 3.53
N THR A 39 10.61 3.98 4.75
CA THR A 39 10.80 3.12 5.94
C THR A 39 9.57 2.30 6.30
N GLU A 40 8.37 2.89 6.25
CA GLU A 40 7.12 2.19 6.52
C GLU A 40 6.87 1.07 5.50
N TYR A 41 7.20 1.34 4.23
CA TYR A 41 7.02 0.36 3.16
C TYR A 41 7.98 -0.83 3.31
N ILE A 42 9.27 -0.54 3.54
CA ILE A 42 10.31 -1.57 3.73
C ILE A 42 9.98 -2.44 4.95
N GLN A 43 9.52 -1.84 6.06
CA GLN A 43 9.12 -2.58 7.24
C GLN A 43 8.00 -3.58 6.92
N ALA A 44 6.97 -3.15 6.20
CA ALA A 44 5.85 -4.02 5.83
C ALA A 44 6.28 -5.18 4.91
N ILE A 45 7.19 -4.91 3.97
CA ILE A 45 7.79 -5.96 3.14
C ILE A 45 8.53 -6.98 4.02
N GLU A 46 9.36 -6.51 4.95
CA GLU A 46 10.12 -7.39 5.85
C GLU A 46 9.18 -8.29 6.65
N GLU A 47 8.15 -7.72 7.28
CA GLU A 47 7.22 -8.45 8.13
C GLU A 47 6.47 -9.56 7.37
N VAL A 48 6.05 -9.27 6.13
CA VAL A 48 5.40 -10.25 5.25
C VAL A 48 6.41 -11.29 4.75
N ALA A 49 7.60 -10.87 4.31
CA ALA A 49 8.64 -11.76 3.80
C ALA A 49 9.07 -12.78 4.87
N LEU A 50 9.20 -12.36 6.13
CA LEU A 50 9.50 -13.26 7.25
C LEU A 50 8.48 -14.40 7.42
N SER A 51 7.26 -14.18 6.96
CA SER A 51 6.18 -15.18 7.03
C SER A 51 6.10 -16.04 5.76
N LEU A 52 6.33 -15.44 4.58
CA LEU A 52 6.17 -16.11 3.29
C LEU A 52 7.41 -16.88 2.81
N VAL A 53 8.62 -16.41 3.11
CA VAL A 53 9.85 -17.04 2.59
C VAL A 53 9.99 -18.50 3.01
N PRO A 54 9.70 -18.93 4.27
CA PRO A 54 9.73 -20.35 4.63
C PRO A 54 8.77 -21.20 3.78
N PHE A 55 7.57 -20.69 3.51
CA PHE A 55 6.59 -21.37 2.66
C PHE A 55 7.07 -21.45 1.20
N MET A 56 7.64 -20.38 0.67
CA MET A 56 8.15 -20.34 -0.71
C MET A 56 9.35 -21.26 -0.91
N ARG A 57 10.20 -21.44 0.11
CA ARG A 57 11.30 -22.44 0.09
C ARG A 57 10.80 -23.86 0.00
N ALA A 58 9.73 -24.18 0.73
CA ALA A 58 9.06 -25.47 0.61
C ALA A 58 8.30 -25.63 -0.73
N ASN A 59 8.05 -24.54 -1.44
CA ASN A 59 7.26 -24.49 -2.67
C ASN A 59 7.99 -23.68 -3.76
N THR A 60 9.11 -24.21 -4.24
CA THR A 60 10.10 -23.51 -5.09
C THR A 60 9.53 -22.88 -6.35
N LYS A 61 8.37 -23.33 -6.85
CA LYS A 61 7.65 -22.68 -7.95
C LYS A 61 7.44 -21.17 -7.75
N TYR A 62 7.23 -20.71 -6.51
CA TYR A 62 7.04 -19.29 -6.21
C TYR A 62 8.35 -18.49 -6.20
N LEU A 63 9.46 -19.12 -5.79
CA LEU A 63 10.80 -18.52 -5.85
C LEU A 63 11.29 -18.40 -7.30
N ASN A 64 11.15 -19.47 -8.08
CA ASN A 64 11.59 -19.49 -9.47
C ASN A 64 10.87 -18.44 -10.33
N ALA A 65 9.60 -18.16 -10.01
CA ALA A 65 8.80 -17.14 -10.67
C ALA A 65 8.96 -15.72 -10.07
N LYS A 66 9.83 -15.55 -9.06
CA LYS A 66 10.09 -14.28 -8.35
C LYS A 66 8.81 -13.59 -7.90
N ILE A 67 7.88 -14.37 -7.33
CA ILE A 67 6.53 -13.90 -7.02
C ILE A 67 6.57 -12.81 -5.95
N LEU A 68 7.37 -12.99 -4.90
CA LEU A 68 7.45 -11.99 -3.82
C LEU A 68 8.03 -10.67 -4.32
N GLU A 69 9.10 -10.72 -5.11
CA GLU A 69 9.73 -9.55 -5.71
C GLU A 69 8.78 -8.79 -6.62
N ARG A 70 8.00 -9.50 -7.45
CA ARG A 70 6.97 -8.89 -8.29
C ARG A 70 5.82 -8.31 -7.48
N MET A 71 5.45 -8.93 -6.36
CA MET A 71 4.40 -8.42 -5.48
C MET A 71 4.85 -7.21 -4.67
N CYS A 72 6.16 -7.03 -4.42
CA CYS A 72 6.74 -5.88 -3.75
C CYS A 72 7.04 -4.71 -4.70
N GLU A 73 6.79 -4.84 -6.00
CA GLU A 73 6.85 -3.72 -6.94
C GLU A 73 5.41 -3.34 -7.33
N PRO A 74 4.94 -2.11 -7.05
CA PRO A 74 3.61 -1.71 -7.47
C PRO A 74 3.45 -1.80 -8.99
N GLU A 75 2.33 -2.32 -9.48
CA GLU A 75 2.03 -2.32 -10.92
C GLU A 75 2.00 -0.90 -11.50
N ARG A 76 1.55 0.08 -10.71
CA ARG A 76 1.63 1.51 -11.07
C ARG A 76 1.56 2.43 -9.86
N VAL A 77 2.25 3.56 -9.94
CA VAL A 77 2.14 4.66 -8.97
C VAL A 77 1.89 5.96 -9.70
N PHE A 78 0.88 6.70 -9.26
CA PHE A 78 0.59 8.07 -9.69
C PHE A 78 0.90 9.05 -8.58
N ILE A 79 1.63 10.11 -8.92
CA ILE A 79 1.88 11.26 -8.07
C ILE A 79 1.54 12.50 -8.88
N PHE A 80 0.65 13.34 -8.38
CA PHE A 80 0.13 14.46 -9.14
C PHE A 80 -0.13 15.69 -8.27
N ARG A 81 -0.22 16.85 -8.91
CA ARG A 81 -0.52 18.12 -8.27
C ARG A 81 -2.04 18.29 -8.11
N VAL A 82 -2.47 18.84 -6.98
CA VAL A 82 -3.87 19.14 -6.67
C VAL A 82 -3.98 20.63 -6.29
N PRO A 83 -4.19 21.53 -7.27
CA PRO A 83 -4.38 22.96 -7.02
C PRO A 83 -5.84 23.26 -6.68
N TRP A 84 -6.10 24.05 -5.64
CA TRP A 84 -7.45 24.44 -5.23
C TRP A 84 -7.44 25.83 -4.58
N MET A 85 -8.62 26.42 -4.39
CA MET A 85 -8.75 27.75 -3.79
C MET A 85 -9.45 27.65 -2.43
N ASN A 86 -8.91 28.30 -1.41
CA ASN A 86 -9.51 28.34 -0.07
C ASN A 86 -10.64 29.38 0.01
N ASP A 87 -11.35 29.46 1.14
CA ASP A 87 -12.46 30.42 1.30
C ASP A 87 -12.02 31.90 1.32
N LYS A 88 -10.71 32.16 1.45
CA LYS A 88 -10.11 33.50 1.36
C LYS A 88 -9.66 33.86 -0.05
N CYS A 89 -10.02 33.05 -1.05
CA CYS A 89 -9.57 33.20 -2.45
C CYS A 89 -8.06 33.03 -2.65
N GLU A 90 -7.38 32.32 -1.75
CA GLU A 90 -5.94 32.03 -1.87
C GLU A 90 -5.73 30.66 -2.51
N TYR A 91 -4.78 30.57 -3.43
CA TYR A 91 -4.40 29.31 -4.08
C TYR A 91 -3.59 28.43 -3.13
N GLN A 92 -4.01 27.18 -3.03
CA GLN A 92 -3.37 26.13 -2.25
C GLN A 92 -2.95 25.01 -3.19
N VAL A 93 -1.85 24.32 -2.84
CA VAL A 93 -1.32 23.23 -3.65
C VAL A 93 -0.97 22.05 -2.75
N ASN A 94 -1.61 20.92 -3.01
CA ASN A 94 -1.33 19.66 -2.36
C ASN A 94 -0.81 18.62 -3.35
N ARG A 95 -0.23 17.55 -2.82
CA ARG A 95 0.19 16.39 -3.59
C ARG A 95 -0.86 15.29 -3.48
N GLY A 96 -1.32 14.79 -4.61
CA GLY A 96 -2.19 13.63 -4.72
C GLY A 96 -1.42 12.38 -5.09
N PHE A 97 -1.93 11.23 -4.69
CA PHE A 97 -1.29 9.93 -4.89
C PHE A 97 -2.32 8.85 -5.20
N ARG A 98 -1.96 7.91 -6.09
CA ARG A 98 -2.65 6.63 -6.22
C ARG A 98 -1.66 5.52 -6.52
N VAL A 99 -1.53 4.57 -5.60
CA VAL A 99 -0.76 3.33 -5.74
C VAL A 99 -1.72 2.24 -6.17
N GLN A 100 -1.51 1.71 -7.37
CA GLN A 100 -2.17 0.54 -7.92
C GLN A 100 -1.21 -0.63 -7.75
N MET A 101 -1.39 -1.39 -6.66
CA MET A 101 -0.38 -2.29 -6.16
C MET A 101 -0.39 -3.63 -6.89
N ASN A 102 -1.55 -4.28 -6.95
CA ASN A 102 -1.68 -5.59 -7.58
C ASN A 102 -3.11 -5.81 -8.09
N SER A 103 -3.25 -6.31 -9.32
CA SER A 103 -4.55 -6.61 -9.95
C SER A 103 -4.79 -8.09 -10.22
N ALA A 104 -3.95 -8.99 -9.66
CA ALA A 104 -3.97 -10.41 -10.00
C ALA A 104 -5.31 -11.12 -9.69
N ILE A 105 -6.09 -10.61 -8.74
CA ILE A 105 -7.37 -11.18 -8.33
C ILE A 105 -8.57 -10.25 -8.58
N GLY A 106 -8.39 -9.15 -9.32
CA GLY A 106 -9.47 -8.22 -9.66
C GLY A 106 -9.01 -6.76 -9.76
N ALA A 107 -9.97 -5.84 -9.93
CA ALA A 107 -9.71 -4.40 -9.98
C ALA A 107 -9.01 -3.93 -8.70
N TYR A 108 -8.14 -2.91 -8.81
CA TYR A 108 -7.46 -2.37 -7.63
C TYR A 108 -8.50 -1.84 -6.63
N LYS A 109 -8.37 -2.24 -5.36
CA LYS A 109 -9.32 -1.82 -4.32
C LYS A 109 -8.58 -1.29 -3.10
N GLY A 110 -8.90 -0.06 -2.70
CA GLY A 110 -8.55 0.45 -1.39
C GLY A 110 -8.75 1.95 -1.22
N GLY A 111 -8.78 2.37 0.04
CA GLY A 111 -9.21 3.71 0.44
C GLY A 111 -8.30 4.86 0.00
N LEU A 112 -8.84 6.07 0.07
CA LEU A 112 -8.15 7.35 -0.07
C LEU A 112 -7.97 7.97 1.32
N ARG A 113 -6.74 8.35 1.67
CA ARG A 113 -6.43 9.00 2.95
C ARG A 113 -6.10 10.48 2.75
N LEU A 114 -6.80 11.36 3.44
CA LEU A 114 -6.50 12.80 3.48
C LEU A 114 -5.95 13.13 4.86
N HIS A 115 -4.64 13.28 4.96
CA HIS A 115 -3.97 13.60 6.21
C HIS A 115 -2.61 14.25 5.95
N PRO A 116 -2.19 15.27 6.72
CA PRO A 116 -0.94 16.01 6.46
C PRO A 116 0.33 15.14 6.47
N THR A 117 0.31 13.98 7.12
CA THR A 117 1.45 13.04 7.15
C THR A 117 1.54 12.14 5.93
N VAL A 118 0.55 12.12 5.03
CA VAL A 118 0.54 11.24 3.85
C VAL A 118 1.76 11.51 2.97
N ASN A 119 2.50 10.44 2.70
CA ASN A 119 3.62 10.40 1.75
C ASN A 119 3.57 9.08 0.95
N LEU A 120 4.47 8.91 -0.02
CA LEU A 120 4.48 7.73 -0.88
C LEU A 120 4.76 6.43 -0.10
N SER A 121 5.70 6.45 0.84
CA SER A 121 6.07 5.31 1.70
C SER A 121 4.85 4.75 2.43
N ILE A 122 4.10 5.62 3.12
CA ILE A 122 2.88 5.25 3.86
C ILE A 122 1.83 4.66 2.92
N LEU A 123 1.64 5.22 1.73
CA LEU A 123 0.63 4.71 0.80
C LEU A 123 1.04 3.38 0.16
N LYS A 124 2.32 3.15 -0.13
CA LYS A 124 2.81 1.86 -0.62
C LYS A 124 2.72 0.79 0.46
N PHE A 125 3.10 1.11 1.69
CA PHE A 125 2.86 0.28 2.88
C PHE A 125 1.40 -0.18 2.93
N LEU A 126 0.46 0.77 2.98
CA LEU A 126 -0.95 0.46 3.10
C LEU A 126 -1.48 -0.31 1.89
N ALA A 127 -1.02 0.00 0.68
CA ALA A 127 -1.44 -0.70 -0.55
C ALA A 127 -0.90 -2.14 -0.61
N PHE A 128 0.30 -2.38 -0.10
CA PHE A 128 0.90 -3.72 -0.03
C PHE A 128 0.18 -4.62 0.96
N GLU A 129 -0.13 -4.13 2.16
CA GLU A 129 -0.98 -4.88 3.09
C GLU A 129 -2.39 -5.14 2.52
N GLN A 130 -2.91 -4.19 1.72
CA GLN A 130 -4.21 -4.31 1.09
C GLN A 130 -4.29 -5.49 0.12
N ILE A 131 -3.16 -5.96 -0.46
CA ILE A 131 -3.11 -7.19 -1.29
C ILE A 131 -3.62 -8.38 -0.48
N PHE A 132 -2.99 -8.62 0.67
CA PHE A 132 -3.28 -9.78 1.49
C PHE A 132 -4.65 -9.64 2.16
N LYS A 133 -4.97 -8.44 2.66
CA LYS A 133 -6.27 -8.16 3.27
C LYS A 133 -7.43 -8.46 2.31
N ASN A 134 -7.36 -8.00 1.06
CA ASN A 134 -8.43 -8.22 0.09
C ASN A 134 -8.48 -9.68 -0.36
N SER A 135 -7.33 -10.30 -0.60
CA SER A 135 -7.22 -11.73 -0.94
C SER A 135 -7.90 -12.63 0.10
N LEU A 136 -7.70 -12.34 1.39
CA LEU A 136 -8.30 -13.09 2.49
C LEU A 136 -9.83 -12.99 2.59
N THR A 137 -10.47 -12.06 1.87
CA THR A 137 -11.94 -11.98 1.81
C THR A 137 -12.56 -13.02 0.88
N GLY A 138 -11.77 -13.61 -0.04
CA GLY A 138 -12.27 -14.51 -1.09
C GLY A 138 -13.03 -13.81 -2.22
N LEU A 139 -13.17 -12.49 -2.19
CA LEU A 139 -13.79 -11.69 -3.25
C LEU A 139 -12.77 -11.29 -4.32
N PRO A 140 -13.20 -11.06 -5.58
CA PRO A 140 -12.31 -10.69 -6.68
C PRO A 140 -11.88 -9.22 -6.60
N MET A 141 -11.01 -8.90 -5.64
CA MET A 141 -10.53 -7.55 -5.37
C MET A 141 -9.00 -7.51 -5.36
N GLY A 142 -8.41 -6.82 -6.33
CA GLY A 142 -7.00 -6.43 -6.28
C GLY A 142 -6.75 -5.40 -5.18
N ALA A 143 -5.61 -4.73 -5.22
CA ALA A 143 -5.17 -3.84 -4.14
C ALA A 143 -4.65 -2.51 -4.63
N GLY A 144 -5.06 -1.45 -3.94
CA GLY A 144 -4.50 -0.13 -4.14
C GLY A 144 -4.69 0.74 -2.92
N LYS A 145 -4.06 1.90 -2.92
CA LYS A 145 -4.27 2.94 -1.90
C LYS A 145 -4.01 4.29 -2.53
N GLY A 146 -4.71 5.32 -2.09
CA GLY A 146 -4.42 6.68 -2.53
C GLY A 146 -4.61 7.68 -1.42
N GLY A 147 -4.51 8.94 -1.76
CA GLY A 147 -4.67 10.01 -0.80
C GLY A 147 -3.92 11.27 -1.15
N SER A 148 -3.87 12.18 -0.18
CA SER A 148 -3.17 13.44 -0.29
C SER A 148 -2.69 13.91 1.07
N ASN A 149 -1.64 14.72 1.06
CA ASN A 149 -1.18 15.48 2.23
C ASN A 149 -2.11 16.67 2.60
N PHE A 150 -3.31 16.74 2.01
CA PHE A 150 -4.35 17.67 2.39
C PHE A 150 -4.88 17.37 3.79
N ASP A 151 -5.02 18.42 4.60
CA ASP A 151 -5.61 18.33 5.93
C ASP A 151 -7.06 18.84 5.91
N PRO A 152 -8.07 17.94 5.99
CA PRO A 152 -9.47 18.32 6.00
C PRO A 152 -9.89 18.97 7.33
N LYS A 153 -9.07 18.89 8.39
CA LYS A 153 -9.39 19.49 9.68
C LYS A 153 -9.41 21.02 9.56
N GLY A 154 -10.46 21.62 10.11
CA GLY A 154 -10.65 23.07 10.10
C GLY A 154 -10.96 23.66 8.72
N LYS A 155 -11.28 22.82 7.72
CA LYS A 155 -11.74 23.26 6.40
C LYS A 155 -13.25 23.35 6.36
N SER A 156 -13.78 24.32 5.61
CA SER A 156 -15.22 24.37 5.33
C SER A 156 -15.62 23.24 4.37
N ASP A 157 -16.92 22.95 4.31
CA ASP A 157 -17.46 21.97 3.35
C ASP A 157 -17.13 22.37 1.90
N ASN A 158 -17.11 23.67 1.60
CA ASN A 158 -16.79 24.17 0.27
C ASN A 158 -15.31 24.01 -0.08
N GLU A 159 -14.41 24.21 0.88
CA GLU A 159 -12.99 23.95 0.69
C GLU A 159 -12.71 22.48 0.42
N VAL A 160 -13.33 21.59 1.19
CA VAL A 160 -13.22 20.13 1.00
C VAL A 160 -13.79 19.73 -0.36
N MET A 161 -14.94 20.26 -0.76
CA MET A 161 -15.54 19.99 -2.08
C MET A 161 -14.62 20.44 -3.22
N ARG A 162 -14.10 21.67 -3.18
CA ARG A 162 -13.15 22.17 -4.20
C ARG A 162 -11.88 21.33 -4.27
N PHE A 163 -11.38 20.89 -3.11
CA PHE A 163 -10.25 19.96 -3.07
C PHE A 163 -10.60 18.61 -3.71
N CYS A 164 -11.72 17.98 -3.36
CA CYS A 164 -12.17 16.69 -3.93
C CYS A 164 -12.31 16.77 -5.45
N GLN A 165 -12.96 17.83 -5.96
CA GLN A 165 -13.13 18.06 -7.40
C GLN A 165 -11.79 18.24 -8.12
N SER A 166 -10.86 19.01 -7.55
CA SER A 166 -9.51 19.17 -8.09
C SER A 166 -8.73 17.84 -8.09
N TYR A 167 -8.82 17.08 -6.98
CA TYR A 167 -8.19 15.77 -6.86
C TYR A 167 -8.73 14.78 -7.89
N MET A 168 -10.06 14.76 -8.08
CA MET A 168 -10.72 13.84 -9.00
C MET A 168 -10.54 14.23 -10.47
N THR A 169 -10.32 15.52 -10.77
CA THR A 169 -10.00 15.98 -12.13
C THR A 169 -8.82 15.22 -12.73
N GLU A 170 -7.81 14.89 -11.91
CA GLU A 170 -6.68 14.04 -12.33
C GLU A 170 -6.96 12.54 -12.10
N LEU A 171 -7.44 12.15 -10.92
CA LEU A 171 -7.57 10.74 -10.56
C LEU A 171 -8.55 9.97 -11.47
N GLN A 172 -9.61 10.62 -11.98
CA GLN A 172 -10.64 9.96 -12.80
C GLN A 172 -10.08 9.22 -14.02
N LYS A 173 -8.92 9.65 -14.55
CA LYS A 173 -8.26 9.06 -15.73
C LYS A 173 -7.74 7.65 -15.47
N TYR A 174 -7.59 7.27 -14.21
CA TYR A 174 -6.91 6.06 -13.78
C TYR A 174 -7.79 5.11 -12.98
N ILE A 175 -9.06 5.47 -12.79
CA ILE A 175 -10.05 4.70 -12.03
C ILE A 175 -11.24 4.30 -12.89
N GLY A 176 -11.96 3.29 -12.44
CA GLY A 176 -13.12 2.77 -13.16
C GLY A 176 -13.59 1.45 -12.55
N HIS A 177 -14.84 1.09 -12.81
CA HIS A 177 -15.49 -0.07 -12.18
C HIS A 177 -14.73 -1.40 -12.39
N ASN A 178 -14.03 -1.56 -13.51
CA ASN A 178 -13.22 -2.75 -13.80
C ASN A 178 -11.70 -2.48 -13.73
N GLN A 179 -11.29 -1.29 -13.30
CA GLN A 179 -9.89 -0.89 -13.25
C GLN A 179 -9.43 -0.66 -11.81
N ASP A 180 -10.00 0.35 -11.15
CA ASP A 180 -9.63 0.75 -9.80
C ASP A 180 -10.86 1.38 -9.12
N ILE A 181 -11.21 0.88 -7.94
CA ILE A 181 -12.37 1.30 -7.15
C ILE A 181 -11.87 1.83 -5.79
N PRO A 182 -11.66 3.16 -5.65
CA PRO A 182 -11.32 3.77 -4.37
C PRO A 182 -12.42 3.61 -3.30
N ALA A 183 -12.12 4.05 -2.07
CA ALA A 183 -13.07 4.08 -0.95
C ALA A 183 -12.65 5.15 0.07
N GLY A 184 -13.39 5.29 1.16
CA GLY A 184 -12.98 6.11 2.30
C GLY A 184 -11.80 5.52 3.10
N ASP A 185 -11.13 6.39 3.83
CA ASP A 185 -10.11 6.11 4.85
C ASP A 185 -10.06 7.33 5.81
N ILE A 186 -8.99 7.49 6.59
CA ILE A 186 -8.78 8.66 7.46
C ILE A 186 -8.86 9.94 6.62
N GLY A 187 -9.74 10.86 7.02
CA GLY A 187 -9.97 12.12 6.32
C GLY A 187 -10.83 12.02 5.05
N THR A 188 -11.35 10.83 4.72
CA THR A 188 -12.26 10.61 3.58
C THR A 188 -13.45 9.76 4.04
N GLY A 189 -14.51 10.43 4.45
CA GLY A 189 -15.78 9.82 4.84
C GLY A 189 -16.83 9.89 3.72
N GLY A 190 -18.10 9.72 4.08
CA GLY A 190 -19.22 9.76 3.12
C GLY A 190 -19.35 11.10 2.39
N ARG A 191 -19.03 12.22 3.07
CA ARG A 191 -19.02 13.56 2.46
C ARG A 191 -18.02 13.65 1.32
N GLU A 192 -16.77 13.28 1.56
CA GLU A 192 -15.70 13.36 0.55
C GLU A 192 -15.93 12.39 -0.61
N ILE A 193 -16.54 11.24 -0.37
CA ILE A 193 -16.91 10.27 -1.42
C ILE A 193 -18.10 10.76 -2.25
N GLY A 194 -18.98 11.59 -1.68
CA GLY A 194 -20.13 12.16 -2.37
C GLY A 194 -19.77 13.33 -3.30
N TYR A 195 -18.69 14.07 -3.00
CA TYR A 195 -18.15 15.16 -3.82
C TYR A 195 -17.37 14.65 -5.03
#